data_AF-A0A0C3QGL2-F1
#
_entry.id   AF-A0A0C3QGL2-F1
#
_cell.length_a   1.000
_cell.length_b   1.000
_cell.length_c   1.000
_cell.angle_alpha   90.00
_cell.angle_beta   90.00
_cell.angle_gamma   90.00
#
_symmetry.space_group_name_H-M   'P 1'
#
loop_
_entity.id
_entity.type
_entity.pdbx_description
1 polymer ?
#
loop_
_entity_poly.entity_id
_entity_poly.type
_entity_poly.pdbx_seq_one_letter_code
_entity_poly.pdbx_strand_id
1 'polypeptide(L)'
;MASLPRPTDAVPSPIVRRNRFSATTLDRVDAWLGELPWSVAFQALSILNAAALDPIELWNLRPSIEALVSDADFGVAKAGEVLRGFGSKLKDPTALFQDDESIVRCFESVKADLKRASLSSSSRIRNPGVFNCYHATVTPTRILLDGPFLDQSNRVLRQYPAHQEYFLRVNFTDEDNLHFRWDWDVAGASFVKERVGGVLEQGLNIAGRHFDFLAYSNSALREHAVWFSAPFREPDGGWVTAQSIRDGLGDFYFKNLECQPAKLAARMSQAFTATEPGVNLPVDGHIPILPDIERNNSVFTDGVGEISRALARRIVKSLGKSGRTKRFFLRPSAFQFRMGGCKGVLMVNPELKDNEIRLRASQQKFLCKQRSERTIS
;
A
#
# COMPACT_ATOMS: atom_id res chain seq x y z
N MET A 1 -59.79 0.41 4.30
CA MET A 1 -58.38 0.67 4.71
C MET A 1 -58.24 0.21 6.15
N ALA A 2 -57.56 -0.92 6.38
CA ALA A 2 -57.32 -1.42 7.74
C ALA A 2 -56.26 -0.55 8.41
N SER A 3 -56.65 0.16 9.45
CA SER A 3 -55.78 0.98 10.29
C SER A 3 -54.87 0.07 11.13
N LEU A 4 -53.56 0.14 10.89
CA LEU A 4 -52.55 -0.51 11.72
C LEU A 4 -52.67 0.00 13.18
N PRO A 5 -52.60 -0.88 14.18
CA PRO A 5 -52.67 -0.48 15.58
C PRO A 5 -51.45 0.39 15.94
N ARG A 6 -51.67 1.44 16.75
CA ARG A 6 -50.58 2.25 17.29
C ARG A 6 -49.68 1.35 18.16
N PRO A 7 -48.34 1.47 18.07
CA PRO A 7 -47.46 0.72 18.94
C PRO A 7 -47.81 1.04 20.39
N THR A 8 -48.32 0.04 21.11
CA THR A 8 -48.53 0.12 22.56
C THR A 8 -47.18 0.33 23.23
N ASP A 9 -47.16 1.07 24.34
CA ASP A 9 -45.97 1.28 25.19
C ASP A 9 -45.31 -0.07 25.49
N ALA A 10 -44.29 -0.40 24.71
CA ALA A 10 -43.57 -1.65 24.84
C ALA A 10 -42.97 -1.67 26.24
N VAL A 11 -43.19 -2.77 26.98
CA VAL A 11 -42.50 -3.04 28.24
C VAL A 11 -41.01 -2.80 27.98
N PRO A 12 -40.36 -1.84 28.67
CA PRO A 12 -38.97 -1.52 28.38
C PRO A 12 -38.15 -2.79 28.56
N SER A 13 -37.60 -3.30 27.46
CA SER A 13 -36.71 -4.45 27.51
C SER A 13 -35.58 -4.11 28.48
N PRO A 14 -35.28 -4.96 29.48
CA PRO A 14 -34.27 -4.63 30.47
C PRO A 14 -32.94 -4.37 29.77
N ILE A 15 -32.46 -3.13 29.86
CA ILE A 15 -31.17 -2.72 29.29
C ILE A 15 -30.08 -3.35 30.15
N VAL A 16 -29.55 -4.49 29.72
CA VAL A 16 -28.43 -5.15 30.39
C VAL A 16 -27.13 -4.55 29.88
N ARG A 17 -26.44 -3.76 30.72
CA ARG A 17 -25.09 -3.26 30.42
C ARG A 17 -24.06 -4.37 30.60
N ARG A 18 -23.70 -5.03 29.50
CA ARG A 18 -22.71 -6.13 29.48
C ARG A 18 -21.25 -5.68 29.49
N ASN A 19 -20.98 -4.37 29.38
CA ASN A 19 -19.64 -3.77 29.42
C ASN A 19 -18.61 -4.44 28.46
N ARG A 20 -19.09 -4.99 27.33
CA ARG A 20 -18.23 -5.73 26.38
C ARG A 20 -17.17 -4.86 25.73
N PHE A 21 -17.48 -3.57 25.52
CA PHE A 21 -16.58 -2.56 24.96
C PHE A 21 -16.09 -1.56 26.03
N SER A 22 -15.94 -2.01 27.29
CA SER A 22 -15.36 -1.15 28.33
C SER A 22 -13.88 -0.85 28.02
N ALA A 23 -13.39 0.33 28.45
CA ALA A 23 -11.98 0.70 28.27
C ALA A 23 -11.04 -0.39 28.79
N THR A 24 -11.30 -0.93 29.98
CA THR A 24 -10.52 -2.04 30.56
C THR A 24 -10.49 -3.30 29.69
N THR A 25 -11.59 -3.62 29.00
CA THR A 25 -11.62 -4.78 28.09
C THR A 25 -10.80 -4.50 26.83
N LEU A 26 -10.95 -3.30 26.27
CA LEU A 26 -10.24 -2.89 25.06
C LEU A 26 -8.73 -2.79 25.31
N ASP A 27 -8.31 -2.16 26.41
CA ASP A 27 -6.89 -2.04 26.79
C ASP A 27 -6.24 -3.42 26.98
N ARG A 28 -6.99 -4.37 27.56
CA ARG A 28 -6.54 -5.74 27.75
C ARG A 28 -6.36 -6.47 26.41
N VAL A 29 -7.30 -6.31 25.48
CA VAL A 29 -7.20 -6.89 24.14
C VAL A 29 -6.06 -6.23 23.37
N ASP A 30 -5.91 -4.91 23.43
CA ASP A 30 -4.86 -4.16 22.73
C ASP A 30 -3.46 -4.54 23.23
N ALA A 31 -3.28 -4.68 24.55
CA ALA A 31 -2.04 -5.18 25.14
C ALA A 31 -1.68 -6.58 24.61
N TRP A 32 -2.65 -7.49 24.55
CA TRP A 32 -2.45 -8.82 24.00
C TRP A 32 -2.15 -8.81 22.50
N LEU A 33 -2.82 -7.97 21.71
CA LEU A 33 -2.52 -7.81 20.29
C LEU A 33 -1.09 -7.32 20.06
N GLY A 34 -0.55 -6.49 20.95
CA GLY A 34 0.84 -6.03 20.89
C GLY A 34 1.89 -7.11 21.16
N GLU A 35 1.52 -8.22 21.82
CA GLU A 35 2.40 -9.37 22.07
C GLU A 35 2.43 -10.34 20.89
N LEU A 36 1.40 -10.33 20.05
CA LEU A 36 1.26 -11.27 18.94
C LEU A 36 2.16 -10.88 17.74
N PRO A 37 2.58 -11.86 16.93
CA PRO A 37 3.21 -11.57 15.65
C PRO A 37 2.28 -10.74 14.75
N TRP A 38 2.85 -9.77 14.04
CA TRP A 38 2.11 -8.79 13.24
C TRP A 38 1.03 -9.36 12.32
N SER A 39 1.34 -10.42 11.55
CA SER A 39 0.38 -11.02 10.62
C SER A 39 -0.83 -11.62 11.31
N VAL A 40 -0.70 -12.02 12.58
CA VAL A 40 -1.77 -12.59 13.40
C VAL A 40 -2.54 -11.47 14.09
N ALA A 41 -1.80 -10.55 14.72
CA ALA A 41 -2.35 -9.39 15.43
C ALA A 41 -3.20 -8.50 14.50
N PHE A 42 -2.72 -8.25 13.27
CA PHE A 42 -3.45 -7.48 12.26
C PHE A 42 -4.80 -8.13 11.91
N GLN A 43 -4.83 -9.45 11.75
CA GLN A 43 -6.07 -10.17 11.39
C GLN A 43 -7.05 -10.22 12.56
N ALA A 44 -6.55 -10.43 13.78
CA ALA A 44 -7.38 -10.36 14.98
C ALA A 44 -8.00 -8.96 15.17
N LEU A 45 -7.22 -7.90 14.96
CA LEU A 45 -7.72 -6.53 14.99
C LEU A 45 -8.70 -6.23 13.85
N SER A 46 -8.49 -6.79 12.66
CA SER A 46 -9.43 -6.68 11.52
C SER A 46 -10.82 -7.22 11.87
N ILE A 47 -10.88 -8.36 12.54
CA ILE A 47 -12.14 -8.98 12.99
C ILE A 47 -12.87 -8.06 13.98
N LEU A 48 -12.13 -7.48 14.94
CA LEU A 48 -12.68 -6.56 15.92
C LEU A 48 -13.18 -5.24 15.27
N ASN A 49 -12.38 -4.63 14.40
CA ASN A 49 -12.73 -3.36 13.74
C ASN A 49 -13.91 -3.50 12.78
N ALA A 50 -14.08 -4.69 12.18
CA ALA A 50 -15.24 -5.02 11.38
C ALA A 50 -16.50 -5.32 12.22
N ALA A 51 -16.39 -5.29 13.56
CA ALA A 51 -17.43 -5.69 14.50
C ALA A 51 -17.96 -7.12 14.25
N ALA A 52 -17.11 -8.00 13.70
CA ALA A 52 -17.46 -9.39 13.44
C ALA A 52 -17.44 -10.23 14.73
N LEU A 53 -16.59 -9.85 15.70
CA LEU A 53 -16.61 -10.34 17.07
C LEU A 53 -16.53 -9.17 18.04
N ASP A 54 -17.08 -9.34 19.24
CA ASP A 54 -16.83 -8.40 20.34
C ASP A 54 -15.50 -8.70 21.06
N PRO A 55 -14.96 -7.75 21.87
CA PRO A 55 -13.69 -7.93 22.57
C PRO A 55 -13.63 -9.16 23.48
N ILE A 56 -14.74 -9.56 24.09
CA ILE A 56 -14.79 -10.71 24.99
C ILE A 56 -14.78 -12.01 24.18
N GLU A 57 -15.53 -12.06 23.08
CA GLU A 57 -15.55 -13.21 22.18
C GLU A 57 -14.16 -13.44 21.55
N LEU A 58 -13.50 -12.37 21.10
CA LEU A 58 -12.12 -12.45 20.61
C LEU A 58 -11.15 -12.90 21.72
N TRP A 59 -11.31 -12.35 22.94
CA TRP A 59 -10.49 -12.75 24.09
C TRP A 59 -10.64 -14.23 24.43
N ASN A 60 -11.85 -14.79 24.31
CA ASN A 60 -12.07 -16.22 24.56
C ASN A 60 -11.39 -17.13 23.52
N LEU A 61 -11.11 -16.63 22.32
CA LEU A 61 -10.34 -17.34 21.29
C LEU A 61 -8.82 -17.26 21.49
N ARG A 62 -8.34 -16.40 22.40
CA ARG A 62 -6.90 -16.20 22.66
C ARG A 62 -6.12 -17.51 22.80
N PRO A 63 -6.51 -18.50 23.63
CA PRO A 63 -5.74 -19.72 23.80
C PRO A 63 -5.59 -20.51 22.49
N SER A 64 -6.65 -20.55 21.68
CA SER A 64 -6.64 -21.24 20.38
C SER A 64 -5.74 -20.52 19.37
N ILE A 65 -5.71 -19.19 19.39
CA ILE A 65 -4.86 -18.37 18.53
C ILE A 65 -3.38 -18.53 18.92
N GLU A 66 -3.05 -18.46 20.21
CA GLU A 66 -1.69 -18.65 20.72
C GLU A 66 -1.16 -20.07 20.46
N ALA A 67 -2.03 -21.08 20.62
CA ALA A 67 -1.72 -22.46 20.27
C ALA A 67 -1.41 -22.58 18.77
N LEU A 68 -2.18 -21.91 17.90
CA LEU A 68 -1.96 -21.94 16.45
C LEU A 68 -0.63 -21.30 16.04
N VAL A 69 -0.22 -20.22 16.71
CA VAL A 69 1.06 -19.55 16.46
C VAL A 69 2.25 -20.45 16.87
N SER A 70 2.08 -21.20 17.96
CA SER A 70 3.12 -22.08 18.52
C SER A 70 3.15 -23.47 17.87
N ASP A 71 2.14 -23.82 17.08
CA ASP A 71 2.01 -25.11 16.41
C ASP A 71 3.03 -25.25 15.26
N ALA A 72 3.77 -26.37 15.24
CA ALA A 72 4.79 -26.65 14.23
C ALA A 72 4.22 -26.80 12.81
N ASP A 73 2.98 -27.27 12.66
CA ASP A 73 2.33 -27.45 11.36
C ASP A 73 1.90 -26.11 10.73
N PHE A 74 1.56 -25.13 11.57
CA PHE A 74 1.02 -23.83 11.17
C PHE A 74 2.07 -22.72 11.19
N GLY A 75 2.65 -22.46 12.36
CA GLY A 75 3.50 -21.31 12.63
C GLY A 75 2.80 -19.97 12.34
N VAL A 76 3.57 -18.88 12.42
CA VAL A 76 3.06 -17.50 12.30
C VAL A 76 2.35 -17.22 10.96
N ALA A 77 2.93 -17.66 9.85
CA ALA A 77 2.43 -17.33 8.52
C ALA A 77 1.06 -17.98 8.25
N LYS A 78 0.91 -19.29 8.54
CA LYS A 78 -0.38 -19.97 8.34
C LYS A 78 -1.38 -19.59 9.41
N ALA A 79 -0.95 -19.25 10.63
CA ALA A 79 -1.85 -18.71 11.65
C ALA A 79 -2.55 -17.42 11.17
N GLY A 80 -1.83 -16.52 10.51
CA GLY A 80 -2.42 -15.35 9.87
C GLY A 80 -3.41 -15.70 8.75
N GLU A 81 -3.11 -16.70 7.91
CA GLU A 81 -4.04 -17.18 6.87
C GLU A 81 -5.32 -17.79 7.47
N VAL A 82 -5.22 -18.52 8.58
CA VAL A 82 -6.39 -19.08 9.31
C VAL A 82 -7.27 -17.98 9.86
N LEU A 83 -6.69 -16.99 10.55
CA LEU A 83 -7.47 -15.87 11.08
C LEU A 83 -8.13 -15.06 9.98
N ARG A 84 -7.44 -14.86 8.85
CA ARG A 84 -8.04 -14.21 7.68
C ARG A 84 -9.24 -14.99 7.15
N GLY A 85 -9.10 -16.30 6.96
CA GLY A 85 -10.19 -17.16 6.51
C GLY A 85 -11.38 -17.14 7.48
N PHE A 86 -11.09 -17.15 8.78
CA PHE A 86 -12.08 -17.08 9.83
C PHE A 86 -12.83 -15.75 9.82
N GLY A 87 -12.11 -14.63 9.73
CA GLY A 87 -12.71 -13.31 9.59
C GLY A 87 -13.61 -13.19 8.34
N SER A 88 -13.18 -13.76 7.21
CA SER A 88 -14.02 -13.81 6.00
C SER A 88 -15.29 -14.64 6.20
N LYS A 89 -15.21 -15.80 6.86
CA LYS A 89 -16.37 -16.65 7.15
C LYS A 89 -17.35 -15.97 8.11
N LEU A 90 -16.86 -15.21 9.09
CA LEU A 90 -17.71 -14.42 10.01
C LEU A 90 -18.44 -13.26 9.31
N LYS A 91 -17.81 -12.66 8.29
CA LYS A 91 -18.40 -11.55 7.52
C LYS A 91 -19.40 -12.03 6.46
N ASP A 92 -19.41 -13.32 6.13
CA ASP A 92 -20.32 -13.89 5.14
C ASP A 92 -21.72 -14.08 5.75
N PRO A 93 -22.74 -13.32 5.30
CA PRO A 93 -24.09 -13.47 5.83
C PRO A 93 -24.62 -14.88 5.62
N THR A 94 -24.27 -15.52 4.49
CA THR A 94 -24.79 -16.85 4.13
C THR A 94 -24.21 -17.98 4.99
N ALA A 95 -23.01 -17.78 5.55
CA ALA A 95 -22.36 -18.74 6.41
C ALA A 95 -22.97 -18.81 7.82
N LEU A 96 -23.55 -17.70 8.31
CA LEU A 96 -24.17 -17.62 9.64
C LEU A 96 -25.62 -18.15 9.67
N PHE A 97 -26.29 -18.28 8.52
CA PHE A 97 -27.67 -18.77 8.44
C PHE A 97 -27.77 -20.30 8.28
N GLN A 98 -26.65 -21.01 8.18
CA GLN A 98 -26.68 -22.45 7.87
C GLN A 98 -26.65 -23.35 9.10
N ASP A 99 -26.08 -22.94 10.24
CA ASP A 99 -26.01 -23.79 11.44
C ASP A 99 -25.91 -22.99 12.74
N ASP A 100 -26.44 -23.53 13.85
CA ASP A 100 -26.16 -23.12 15.24
C ASP A 100 -24.69 -23.38 15.64
N GLU A 101 -23.73 -23.08 14.76
CA GLU A 101 -22.31 -23.27 15.00
C GLU A 101 -21.80 -22.22 16.02
N SER A 102 -21.16 -22.70 17.09
CA SER A 102 -20.44 -21.79 17.99
C SER A 102 -19.23 -21.16 17.28
N ILE A 103 -18.86 -19.95 17.70
CA ILE A 103 -17.67 -19.22 17.21
C ILE A 103 -16.41 -20.11 17.21
N VAL A 104 -16.26 -20.93 18.25
CA VAL A 104 -15.15 -21.87 18.39
C VAL A 104 -15.19 -22.97 17.33
N ARG A 105 -16.36 -23.55 17.03
CA ARG A 105 -16.49 -24.55 15.96
C ARG A 105 -16.20 -23.96 14.60
N CYS A 106 -16.67 -22.73 14.34
CA CYS A 106 -16.36 -22.02 13.10
C CYS A 106 -14.84 -21.83 12.93
N PHE A 107 -14.14 -21.43 14.00
CA PHE A 107 -12.68 -21.30 14.00
C PHE A 107 -11.97 -22.64 13.71
N GLU A 108 -12.36 -23.72 14.39
CA GLU A 108 -11.77 -25.06 14.18
C GLU A 108 -12.07 -25.62 12.78
N SER A 109 -13.25 -25.35 12.23
CA SER A 109 -13.62 -25.71 10.84
C SER A 109 -12.67 -25.06 9.83
N VAL A 110 -12.43 -23.75 9.94
CA VAL A 110 -11.52 -23.02 9.03
C VAL A 110 -10.08 -23.52 9.16
N LYS A 111 -9.64 -23.78 10.40
CA LYS A 111 -8.33 -24.39 10.67
C LYS A 111 -8.19 -25.74 9.97
N ALA A 112 -9.20 -26.60 10.02
CA ALA A 112 -9.21 -27.89 9.35
C ALA A 112 -9.22 -27.78 7.82
N ASP A 113 -9.99 -26.85 7.26
CA ASP A 113 -10.04 -26.58 5.82
C ASP A 113 -8.67 -26.15 5.27
N LEU A 114 -7.98 -25.24 5.97
CA LEU A 114 -6.66 -24.78 5.55
C LEU A 114 -5.58 -25.84 5.73
N LYS A 115 -5.68 -26.70 6.76
CA LYS A 115 -4.78 -27.86 6.90
C LYS A 115 -4.91 -28.79 5.69
N ARG A 116 -6.13 -29.02 5.20
CA ARG A 116 -6.39 -29.80 3.98
C ARG A 116 -5.83 -29.11 2.73
N ALA A 117 -6.02 -27.80 2.58
CA ALA A 117 -5.53 -27.04 1.42
C ALA A 117 -4.00 -26.90 1.37
N SER A 118 -3.32 -26.81 2.52
CA SER A 118 -1.85 -26.72 2.61
C SER A 118 -1.15 -27.99 2.13
N LEU A 119 -1.82 -29.15 2.15
CA LEU A 119 -1.28 -30.40 1.60
C LEU A 119 -1.33 -30.45 0.06
N SER A 120 -2.05 -29.51 -0.57
CA SER A 120 -2.32 -29.47 -2.01
C SER A 120 -1.56 -28.38 -2.77
N SER A 121 -0.89 -27.44 -2.11
CA SER A 121 -0.35 -26.23 -2.76
C SER A 121 1.17 -26.25 -2.92
N SER A 122 1.60 -26.51 -4.16
CA SER A 122 2.98 -26.30 -4.62
C SER A 122 3.34 -24.81 -4.64
N SER A 123 4.59 -24.52 -4.24
CA SER A 123 5.27 -23.21 -4.19
C SER A 123 4.69 -22.10 -5.07
N ARG A 124 4.17 -21.02 -4.46
CA ARG A 124 3.87 -19.77 -5.18
C ARG A 124 5.19 -19.17 -5.69
N ILE A 125 5.34 -19.08 -7.01
CA ILE A 125 6.47 -18.40 -7.65
C ILE A 125 6.46 -16.94 -7.18
N ARG A 126 7.51 -16.52 -6.46
CA ARG A 126 7.68 -15.10 -6.07
C ARG A 126 8.00 -14.29 -7.31
N ASN A 127 7.03 -13.53 -7.81
CA ASN A 127 7.29 -12.54 -8.84
C ASN A 127 7.77 -11.24 -8.15
N PRO A 128 8.99 -10.74 -8.43
CA PRO A 128 9.54 -9.52 -7.81
C PRO A 128 8.70 -8.25 -8.05
N GLY A 129 7.76 -8.28 -9.00
CA GLY A 129 6.87 -7.15 -9.31
C GLY A 129 5.65 -7.03 -8.39
N VAL A 130 5.33 -8.05 -7.58
CA VAL A 130 4.16 -8.05 -6.70
C VAL A 130 4.53 -8.48 -5.28
N PHE A 131 3.81 -7.96 -4.31
CA PHE A 131 4.02 -8.29 -2.90
C PHE A 131 2.70 -8.31 -2.13
N ASN A 132 2.72 -8.90 -0.95
CA ASN A 132 1.58 -8.93 -0.03
C ASN A 132 1.52 -7.62 0.76
N CYS A 133 0.49 -6.82 0.49
CA CYS A 133 0.27 -5.51 1.09
C CYS A 133 -0.92 -5.54 2.06
N TYR A 134 -0.73 -4.98 3.25
CA TYR A 134 -1.80 -4.76 4.22
C TYR A 134 -2.48 -3.43 3.96
N HIS A 135 -3.81 -3.40 4.05
CA HIS A 135 -4.61 -2.21 3.76
C HIS A 135 -5.36 -1.76 5.01
N ALA A 136 -5.43 -0.44 5.20
CA ALA A 136 -6.32 0.19 6.17
C ALA A 136 -7.23 1.18 5.45
N THR A 137 -8.54 1.06 5.61
CA THR A 137 -9.53 1.97 5.06
C THR A 137 -10.07 2.84 6.19
N VAL A 138 -9.74 4.13 6.16
CA VAL A 138 -10.21 5.12 7.12
C VAL A 138 -11.53 5.67 6.62
N THR A 139 -12.59 5.38 7.36
CA THR A 139 -13.93 5.91 7.13
C THR A 139 -14.25 7.04 8.12
N PRO A 140 -15.37 7.77 7.94
CA PRO A 140 -15.76 8.82 8.88
C PRO A 140 -15.86 8.32 10.32
N THR A 141 -16.37 7.09 10.53
CA THR A 141 -16.61 6.57 11.87
C THR A 141 -15.62 5.50 12.31
N ARG A 142 -14.93 4.81 11.39
CA ARG A 142 -14.12 3.61 11.71
C ARG A 142 -12.82 3.55 10.92
N ILE A 143 -12.00 2.56 11.26
CA ILE A 143 -10.81 2.17 10.49
C ILE A 143 -10.95 0.67 10.24
N LEU A 144 -11.21 0.29 8.98
CA LEU A 144 -11.34 -1.10 8.57
C LEU A 144 -9.98 -1.61 8.10
N LEU A 145 -9.64 -2.84 8.48
CA LEU A 145 -8.36 -3.45 8.13
C LEU A 145 -8.62 -4.63 7.21
N ASP A 146 -7.90 -4.69 6.08
CA ASP A 146 -8.06 -5.76 5.10
C ASP A 146 -6.70 -6.21 4.52
N GLY A 147 -6.72 -7.38 3.88
CA GLY A 147 -5.56 -7.98 3.24
C GLY A 147 -4.96 -9.14 4.04
N PRO A 148 -3.71 -9.54 3.76
CA PRO A 148 -2.85 -8.96 2.74
C PRO A 148 -3.34 -9.28 1.31
N PHE A 149 -3.25 -8.30 0.42
CA PHE A 149 -3.55 -8.46 -1.01
C PHE A 149 -2.27 -8.44 -1.84
N LEU A 150 -2.30 -9.09 -3.01
CA LEU A 150 -1.21 -8.95 -3.97
C LEU A 150 -1.30 -7.57 -4.64
N ASP A 151 -0.35 -6.69 -4.32
CA ASP A 151 -0.26 -5.35 -4.87
C ASP A 151 1.03 -5.19 -5.71
N GLN A 152 1.01 -4.25 -6.65
CA GLN A 152 2.17 -3.96 -7.48
C GLN A 152 3.23 -3.21 -6.66
N SER A 153 4.47 -3.69 -6.73
CA SER A 153 5.58 -3.03 -6.05
C SER A 153 5.91 -1.67 -6.68
N ASN A 154 6.48 -0.78 -5.88
CA ASN A 154 7.09 0.47 -6.35
C ASN A 154 8.60 0.48 -6.06
N ARG A 155 9.30 1.55 -6.48
CA ARG A 155 10.76 1.65 -6.34
C ARG A 155 11.22 1.61 -4.89
N VAL A 156 10.49 2.26 -3.98
CA VAL A 156 10.84 2.33 -2.56
C VAL A 156 10.67 0.96 -1.89
N LEU A 157 9.55 0.28 -2.14
CA LEU A 157 9.29 -1.05 -1.59
C LEU A 157 10.28 -2.11 -2.08
N ARG A 158 10.85 -1.93 -3.28
CA ARG A 158 11.90 -2.81 -3.82
C ARG A 158 13.25 -2.66 -3.11
N GLN A 159 13.50 -1.52 -2.45
CA GLN A 159 14.72 -1.33 -1.66
C GLN A 159 14.68 -2.16 -0.37
N TYR A 160 13.48 -2.48 0.13
CA TYR A 160 13.29 -3.17 1.42
C TYR A 160 12.48 -4.47 1.27
N PRO A 161 12.96 -5.48 0.50
CA PRO A 161 12.19 -6.70 0.22
C PRO A 161 11.88 -7.53 1.47
N ALA A 162 12.73 -7.48 2.50
CA ALA A 162 12.54 -8.19 3.76
C ALA A 162 11.58 -7.48 4.73
N HIS A 163 11.31 -6.18 4.52
CA HIS A 163 10.54 -5.34 5.44
C HIS A 163 9.23 -4.84 4.82
N GLN A 164 8.71 -5.53 3.80
CA GLN A 164 7.47 -5.14 3.11
C GLN A 164 6.24 -5.12 4.06
N GLU A 165 6.27 -5.89 5.14
CA GLU A 165 5.22 -5.90 6.17
C GLU A 165 5.12 -4.60 7.00
N TYR A 166 6.16 -3.75 6.96
CA TYR A 166 6.19 -2.46 7.65
C TYR A 166 5.57 -1.34 6.82
N PHE A 167 5.13 -1.64 5.60
CA PHE A 167 4.42 -0.69 4.75
C PHE A 167 2.92 -1.00 4.74
N LEU A 168 2.13 0.05 4.88
CA LEU A 168 0.68 -0.02 4.94
C LEU A 168 0.10 0.89 3.85
N ARG A 169 -0.84 0.37 3.07
CA ARG A 169 -1.61 1.20 2.15
C ARG A 169 -2.87 1.68 2.87
N VAL A 170 -3.03 3.00 2.95
CA VAL A 170 -4.15 3.63 3.64
C VAL A 170 -5.05 4.28 2.61
N ASN A 171 -6.33 3.92 2.62
CA ASN A 171 -7.36 4.52 1.76
C ASN A 171 -8.29 5.37 2.62
N PHE A 172 -8.75 6.49 2.10
CA PHE A 172 -9.77 7.32 2.73
C PHE A 172 -11.06 7.25 1.90
N THR A 173 -12.09 6.64 2.45
CA THR A 173 -13.37 6.43 1.75
C THR A 173 -14.53 6.64 2.72
N ASP A 174 -15.73 6.78 2.17
CA ASP A 174 -16.96 6.68 2.93
C ASP A 174 -17.20 5.24 3.42
N GLU A 175 -18.21 5.03 4.28
CA GLU A 175 -18.54 3.72 4.85
C GLU A 175 -18.90 2.68 3.77
N ASP A 176 -19.46 3.12 2.64
CA ASP A 176 -19.79 2.27 1.49
C ASP A 176 -18.59 2.02 0.54
N ASN A 177 -17.35 2.35 0.97
CA ASN A 177 -16.13 2.34 0.15
C ASN A 177 -16.19 3.27 -1.08
N LEU A 178 -17.05 4.28 -1.04
CA LEU A 178 -17.14 5.32 -2.07
C LEU A 178 -16.25 6.52 -1.72
N HIS A 179 -16.04 7.40 -2.69
CA HIS A 179 -15.38 8.68 -2.44
C HIS A 179 -16.24 9.53 -1.50
N PHE A 180 -15.61 10.34 -0.65
CA PHE A 180 -16.34 11.27 0.20
C PHE A 180 -17.24 12.17 -0.64
N ARG A 181 -18.53 12.20 -0.30
CA ARG A 181 -19.50 13.08 -0.91
C ARG A 181 -19.51 14.40 -0.15
N TRP A 182 -19.49 15.50 -0.91
CA TRP A 182 -19.68 16.83 -0.36
C TRP A 182 -21.16 17.08 -0.30
N ASP A 183 -21.74 16.95 0.90
CA ASP A 183 -23.11 17.36 1.17
C ASP A 183 -23.13 18.77 1.76
N TRP A 184 -24.14 19.55 1.43
CA TRP A 184 -24.29 20.94 1.87
C TRP A 184 -24.48 21.04 3.39
N ASP A 185 -25.06 20.01 3.99
CA ASP A 185 -25.32 19.91 5.43
C ASP A 185 -24.10 19.40 6.22
N VAL A 186 -23.00 19.06 5.55
CA VAL A 186 -21.77 18.56 6.19
C VAL A 186 -20.65 19.58 6.02
N ALA A 187 -20.01 19.94 7.14
CA ALA A 187 -18.79 20.74 7.14
C ALA A 187 -17.60 19.93 6.61
N GLY A 188 -17.58 19.66 5.30
CA GLY A 188 -16.59 18.76 4.70
C GLY A 188 -15.14 19.25 4.85
N ALA A 189 -14.91 20.56 4.89
CA ALA A 189 -13.57 21.11 5.07
C ALA A 189 -13.00 20.83 6.47
N SER A 190 -13.82 20.97 7.52
CA SER A 190 -13.40 20.60 8.88
C SER A 190 -13.27 19.09 9.01
N PHE A 191 -14.19 18.31 8.43
CA PHE A 191 -14.08 16.84 8.39
C PHE A 191 -12.75 16.38 7.77
N VAL A 192 -12.41 16.89 6.57
CA VAL A 192 -11.14 16.55 5.91
C VAL A 192 -9.96 16.97 6.77
N LYS A 193 -9.98 18.17 7.36
CA LYS A 193 -8.88 18.65 8.21
C LYS A 193 -8.70 17.79 9.46
N GLU A 194 -9.78 17.48 10.16
CA GLU A 194 -9.73 16.78 11.45
C GLU A 194 -9.57 15.28 11.28
N ARG A 195 -10.38 14.64 10.42
CA ARG A 195 -10.36 13.18 10.25
C ARG A 195 -9.21 12.73 9.35
N VAL A 196 -9.11 13.29 8.14
CA VAL A 196 -8.07 12.89 7.17
C VAL A 196 -6.74 13.52 7.57
N GLY A 197 -6.71 14.83 7.81
CA GLY A 197 -5.51 15.55 8.25
C GLY A 197 -4.99 15.04 9.59
N GLY A 198 -5.86 14.78 10.56
CA GLY A 198 -5.46 14.20 11.84
C GLY A 198 -4.76 12.85 11.70
N VAL A 199 -5.27 11.95 10.85
CA VAL A 199 -4.61 10.66 10.58
C VAL A 199 -3.28 10.83 9.84
N LEU A 200 -3.19 11.77 8.90
CA LEU A 200 -1.96 12.06 8.17
C LEU A 200 -0.87 12.69 9.05
N GLU A 201 -1.25 13.52 10.02
CA GLU A 201 -0.34 14.21 10.93
C GLU A 201 0.08 13.33 12.12
N GLN A 202 -0.86 12.58 12.71
CA GLN A 202 -0.63 11.81 13.94
C GLN A 202 -0.22 10.37 13.69
N GLY A 203 -0.43 9.84 12.48
CA GLY A 203 -0.17 8.44 12.18
C GLY A 203 -1.33 7.50 12.57
N LEU A 204 -1.08 6.20 12.46
CA LEU A 204 -2.02 5.14 12.82
C LEU A 204 -1.36 4.11 13.75
N ASN A 205 -2.01 3.80 14.85
CA ASN A 205 -1.66 2.66 15.69
C ASN A 205 -2.50 1.45 15.27
N ILE A 206 -1.83 0.42 14.78
CA ILE A 206 -2.48 -0.82 14.37
C ILE A 206 -1.71 -1.95 15.05
N ALA A 207 -2.41 -2.78 15.82
CA ALA A 207 -1.88 -4.03 16.37
C ALA A 207 -0.46 -3.90 16.96
N GLY A 208 -0.25 -2.91 17.84
CA GLY A 208 1.04 -2.64 18.49
C GLY A 208 2.12 -1.95 17.65
N ARG A 209 1.84 -1.61 16.38
CA ARG A 209 2.77 -0.85 15.51
C ARG A 209 2.23 0.54 15.20
N HIS A 210 3.10 1.54 15.30
CA HIS A 210 2.81 2.91 14.86
C HIS A 210 3.25 3.10 13.40
N PHE A 211 2.35 3.59 12.58
CA PHE A 211 2.56 3.86 11.16
C PHE A 211 2.49 5.36 10.92
N ASP A 212 3.57 5.92 10.38
CA ASP A 212 3.63 7.32 9.98
C ASP A 212 3.28 7.48 8.50
N PHE A 213 2.67 8.62 8.14
CA PHE A 213 2.50 8.98 6.74
C PHE A 213 3.86 8.95 6.04
N LEU A 214 3.96 8.21 4.93
CA LEU A 214 5.18 8.09 4.14
C LEU A 214 5.13 9.01 2.93
N ALA A 215 4.22 8.72 2.01
CA ALA A 215 4.05 9.43 0.73
C ALA A 215 2.80 8.92 0.00
N TYR A 216 2.54 9.43 -1.20
CA TYR A 216 1.50 8.92 -2.10
C TYR A 216 2.03 8.86 -3.53
N SER A 217 1.35 8.13 -4.42
CA SER A 217 1.55 8.29 -5.87
C SER A 217 0.43 9.14 -6.45
N ASN A 218 0.65 9.85 -7.56
CA ASN A 218 -0.43 10.69 -8.15
C ASN A 218 -1.64 9.86 -8.59
N SER A 219 -1.45 8.60 -9.02
CA SER A 219 -2.54 7.69 -9.32
C SER A 219 -3.25 7.22 -8.06
N ALA A 220 -2.50 6.86 -7.01
CA ALA A 220 -3.09 6.44 -5.73
C ALA A 220 -3.88 7.59 -5.07
N LEU A 221 -3.37 8.82 -5.13
CA LEU A 221 -4.04 9.98 -4.55
C LEU A 221 -5.42 10.26 -5.18
N ARG A 222 -5.59 9.96 -6.47
CA ARG A 222 -6.89 10.08 -7.15
C ARG A 222 -7.92 9.09 -6.60
N GLU A 223 -7.46 7.93 -6.16
CA GLU A 223 -8.25 6.91 -5.47
C GLU A 223 -8.24 7.11 -3.94
N HIS A 224 -7.86 8.31 -3.46
CA HIS A 224 -7.69 8.65 -2.04
C HIS A 224 -6.81 7.67 -1.24
N ALA A 225 -5.80 7.12 -1.90
CA ALA A 225 -4.88 6.15 -1.33
C ALA A 225 -3.48 6.74 -1.13
N VAL A 226 -2.88 6.42 0.02
CA VAL A 226 -1.55 6.87 0.43
C VAL A 226 -0.78 5.72 1.08
N TRP A 227 0.53 5.89 1.22
CA TRP A 227 1.42 4.95 1.88
C TRP A 227 1.78 5.47 3.27
N PHE A 228 1.77 4.54 4.22
CA PHE A 228 2.29 4.71 5.56
C PHE A 228 3.40 3.69 5.81
N SER A 229 4.31 3.99 6.73
CA SER A 229 5.37 3.06 7.14
C SER A 229 5.61 3.08 8.64
N ALA A 230 5.77 1.91 9.22
CA ALA A 230 6.28 1.74 10.57
C ALA A 230 7.81 1.70 10.59
N PRO A 231 8.47 2.17 11.65
CA PRO A 231 9.92 2.13 11.76
C PRO A 231 10.43 0.68 11.84
N PHE A 232 11.52 0.40 11.14
CA PHE A 232 12.19 -0.90 11.17
C PHE A 232 13.70 -0.75 11.17
N ARG A 233 14.41 -1.81 11.58
CA ARG A 233 15.87 -1.84 11.61
C ARG A 233 16.41 -2.66 10.45
N GLU A 234 17.27 -2.06 9.65
CA GLU A 234 18.02 -2.77 8.62
C GLU A 234 19.28 -3.39 9.24
N PRO A 235 19.71 -4.60 8.82
CA PRO A 235 20.92 -5.25 9.33
C PRO A 235 22.17 -4.37 9.25
N ASP A 236 22.30 -3.58 8.19
CA ASP A 236 23.52 -2.84 7.84
C ASP A 236 23.38 -1.31 7.93
N GLY A 237 22.14 -0.78 8.06
CA GLY A 237 21.82 0.65 7.82
C GLY A 237 21.19 1.41 9.00
N GLY A 238 21.02 0.78 10.16
CA GLY A 238 20.39 1.43 11.33
C GLY A 238 18.85 1.48 11.24
N TRP A 239 18.25 2.47 11.89
CA TRP A 239 16.79 2.65 11.91
C TRP A 239 16.30 3.35 10.65
N VAL A 240 15.35 2.72 9.97
CA VAL A 240 14.63 3.27 8.82
C VAL A 240 13.27 3.77 9.30
N THR A 241 12.99 5.05 9.07
CA THR A 241 11.73 5.72 9.42
C THR A 241 11.08 6.31 8.16
N ALA A 242 9.81 6.71 8.25
CA ALA A 242 9.15 7.39 7.13
C ALA A 242 9.93 8.63 6.65
N GLN A 243 10.49 9.38 7.59
CA GLN A 243 11.32 10.55 7.30
C GLN A 243 12.64 10.17 6.64
N SER A 244 13.35 9.16 7.14
CA SER A 244 14.63 8.75 6.54
C SER A 244 14.44 8.22 5.12
N ILE A 245 13.33 7.52 4.85
CA ILE A 245 12.96 7.09 3.49
C ILE A 245 12.73 8.31 2.59
N ARG A 246 11.96 9.31 3.05
CA ARG A 246 11.74 10.57 2.29
C ARG A 246 13.07 11.27 1.99
N ASP A 247 13.95 11.41 2.97
CA ASP A 247 15.25 12.06 2.83
C ASP A 247 16.23 11.32 1.90
N GLY A 248 16.00 10.00 1.75
CA GLY A 248 16.72 9.12 0.84
C GLY A 248 16.27 9.21 -0.62
N LEU A 249 15.07 9.72 -0.91
CA LEU A 249 14.54 9.80 -2.28
C LEU A 249 15.36 10.73 -3.18
N GLY A 250 15.89 11.82 -2.62
CA GLY A 250 16.64 12.81 -3.36
C GLY A 250 16.92 14.07 -2.56
N ASP A 251 17.60 15.00 -3.20
CA ASP A 251 17.78 16.36 -2.72
C ASP A 251 16.67 17.24 -3.29
N PHE A 252 15.82 17.70 -2.37
CA PHE A 252 14.67 18.55 -2.65
C PHE A 252 14.95 20.05 -2.40
N TYR A 253 16.19 20.44 -2.11
CA TYR A 253 16.59 21.86 -2.09
C TYR A 253 16.88 22.39 -3.50
N PHE A 254 17.01 21.50 -4.48
CA PHE A 254 17.20 21.86 -5.88
C PHE A 254 16.02 22.68 -6.41
N LYS A 255 16.31 23.85 -7.00
CA LYS A 255 15.31 24.79 -7.57
C LYS A 255 14.29 25.33 -6.55
N ASN A 256 14.67 25.47 -5.27
CA ASN A 256 13.81 25.98 -4.18
C ASN A 256 12.49 25.19 -4.07
N LEU A 257 12.57 23.87 -4.23
CA LEU A 257 11.41 22.98 -4.18
C LEU A 257 10.79 22.97 -2.77
N GLU A 258 11.55 23.25 -1.71
CA GLU A 258 11.05 23.39 -0.34
C GLU A 258 10.00 24.50 -0.20
N CYS A 259 10.12 25.57 -0.98
CA CYS A 259 9.17 26.69 -1.00
C CYS A 259 7.89 26.36 -1.79
N GLN A 260 7.79 25.16 -2.38
CA GLN A 260 6.70 24.77 -3.27
C GLN A 260 6.10 23.40 -2.87
N PRO A 261 5.31 23.35 -1.78
CA PRO A 261 4.83 22.09 -1.19
C PRO A 261 4.12 21.17 -2.17
N ALA A 262 3.26 21.73 -3.03
CA ALA A 262 2.54 20.97 -4.05
C ALA A 262 3.48 20.35 -5.09
N LYS A 263 4.53 21.06 -5.51
CA LYS A 263 5.51 20.52 -6.46
C LYS A 263 6.40 19.50 -5.79
N LEU A 264 6.85 19.77 -4.56
CA LEU A 264 7.63 18.84 -3.75
C LEU A 264 6.93 17.49 -3.60
N ALA A 265 5.67 17.52 -3.16
CA ALA A 265 4.88 16.31 -2.97
C ALA A 265 4.66 15.57 -4.30
N ALA A 266 4.42 16.29 -5.41
CA ALA A 266 4.37 15.71 -6.75
C ALA A 266 5.72 15.15 -7.24
N ARG A 267 6.86 15.59 -6.68
CA ARG A 267 8.19 15.01 -6.99
C ARG A 267 8.44 13.74 -6.19
N MET A 268 8.14 13.74 -4.90
CA MET A 268 8.18 12.57 -4.03
C MET A 268 7.29 11.44 -4.60
N SER A 269 6.10 11.79 -5.10
CA SER A 269 5.13 10.81 -5.60
C SER A 269 5.59 10.00 -6.81
N GLN A 270 6.62 10.46 -7.52
CA GLN A 270 7.20 9.74 -8.64
C GLN A 270 7.89 8.44 -8.21
N ALA A 271 8.48 8.40 -7.02
CA ALA A 271 9.14 7.20 -6.50
C ALA A 271 8.15 6.10 -6.07
N PHE A 272 6.93 6.50 -5.72
CA PHE A 272 5.86 5.60 -5.26
C PHE A 272 4.90 5.17 -6.36
N THR A 273 5.13 5.59 -7.60
CA THR A 273 4.33 5.13 -8.73
C THR A 273 4.53 3.63 -8.91
N ALA A 274 3.42 2.88 -8.90
CA ALA A 274 3.44 1.45 -9.23
C ALA A 274 4.08 1.28 -10.61
N THR A 275 5.21 0.60 -10.63
CA THR A 275 6.06 0.44 -11.80
C THR A 275 6.57 -0.98 -11.80
N GLU A 276 6.57 -1.61 -12.96
CA GLU A 276 7.26 -2.89 -13.10
C GLU A 276 8.77 -2.69 -12.91
N PRO A 277 9.51 -3.75 -12.53
CA PRO A 277 10.97 -3.69 -12.44
C PRO A 277 11.53 -3.16 -13.77
N GLY A 278 12.08 -1.95 -13.72
CA GLY A 278 12.59 -1.29 -14.91
C GLY A 278 13.81 -1.99 -15.50
N VAL A 279 14.17 -1.62 -16.72
CA VAL A 279 15.36 -2.16 -17.39
C VAL A 279 16.58 -1.45 -16.83
N ASN A 280 17.51 -2.20 -16.22
CA ASN A 280 18.80 -1.66 -15.84
C ASN A 280 19.56 -1.25 -17.09
N LEU A 281 19.90 0.03 -17.17
CA LEU A 281 20.65 0.54 -18.30
C LEU A 281 22.14 0.20 -18.14
N PRO A 282 22.75 -0.47 -19.12
CA PRO A 282 24.20 -0.67 -19.20
C PRO A 282 24.85 0.57 -19.81
N VAL A 283 24.53 1.74 -19.25
CA VAL A 283 25.21 2.98 -19.60
C VAL A 283 26.36 3.03 -18.62
N ASP A 284 27.59 2.76 -19.06
CA ASP A 284 28.78 2.82 -18.21
C ASP A 284 29.33 4.26 -18.06
N GLY A 285 28.73 5.23 -18.77
CA GLY A 285 29.18 6.63 -18.84
C GLY A 285 28.30 7.64 -18.08
N HIS A 286 28.72 8.91 -18.09
CA HIS A 286 27.90 10.04 -17.67
C HIS A 286 26.73 10.23 -18.65
N ILE A 287 25.50 10.42 -18.15
CA ILE A 287 24.35 10.79 -18.98
C ILE A 287 24.37 12.32 -19.11
N PRO A 288 24.76 12.88 -20.27
CA PRO A 288 24.81 14.33 -20.44
C PRO A 288 23.41 14.93 -20.29
N ILE A 289 23.34 16.04 -19.55
CA ILE A 289 22.18 16.90 -19.46
C ILE A 289 22.44 18.11 -20.34
N LEU A 290 21.76 18.17 -21.48
CA LEU A 290 21.85 19.27 -22.43
C LEU A 290 20.85 20.38 -22.07
N PRO A 291 21.12 21.64 -22.44
CA PRO A 291 20.12 22.69 -22.35
C PRO A 291 18.94 22.37 -23.28
N ASP A 292 17.76 22.87 -22.91
CA ASP A 292 16.61 22.81 -23.81
C ASP A 292 16.81 23.71 -25.03
N ILE A 293 16.19 23.33 -26.15
CA ILE A 293 16.22 24.15 -27.36
C ILE A 293 15.11 25.19 -27.24
N GLU A 294 15.51 26.45 -27.18
CA GLU A 294 14.61 27.60 -27.05
C GLU A 294 14.63 28.46 -28.31
N ARG A 295 13.46 28.89 -28.78
CA ARG A 295 13.34 29.86 -29.87
C ARG A 295 12.15 30.77 -29.59
N ASN A 296 12.31 32.09 -29.78
CA ASN A 296 11.24 33.07 -29.56
C ASN A 296 10.58 32.92 -28.17
N ASN A 297 11.36 32.74 -27.11
CA ASN A 297 10.89 32.52 -25.73
C ASN A 297 10.00 31.28 -25.52
N SER A 298 9.97 30.35 -26.48
CA SER A 298 9.29 29.06 -26.36
C SER A 298 10.31 27.93 -26.26
N VAL A 299 10.06 26.98 -25.36
CA VAL A 299 10.88 25.78 -25.18
C VAL A 299 10.36 24.67 -26.10
N PHE A 300 11.17 24.21 -27.05
CA PHE A 300 10.77 23.21 -28.05
C PHE A 300 11.04 21.77 -27.63
N THR A 301 11.94 21.57 -26.65
CA THR A 301 12.33 20.23 -26.17
C THR A 301 11.90 19.95 -24.73
N ASP A 302 10.90 20.66 -24.22
CA ASP A 302 10.45 20.47 -22.83
C ASP A 302 10.03 19.02 -22.59
N GLY A 303 10.77 18.33 -21.74
CA GLY A 303 10.50 16.95 -21.38
C GLY A 303 10.96 15.92 -22.40
N VAL A 304 11.67 16.30 -23.48
CA VAL A 304 12.07 15.39 -24.58
C VAL A 304 13.58 15.25 -24.66
N GLY A 305 14.06 14.03 -24.44
CA GLY A 305 15.46 13.63 -24.53
C GLY A 305 15.68 12.66 -25.69
N GLU A 306 16.90 12.17 -25.81
CA GLU A 306 17.33 11.33 -26.92
C GLU A 306 17.90 9.99 -26.41
N ILE A 307 17.61 8.91 -27.13
CA ILE A 307 18.14 7.56 -26.86
C ILE A 307 18.70 6.93 -28.14
N SER A 308 19.83 6.26 -28.02
CA SER A 308 20.43 5.53 -29.14
C SER A 308 19.55 4.37 -29.61
N ARG A 309 19.58 4.11 -30.92
CA ARG A 309 18.80 3.03 -31.55
C ARG A 309 19.15 1.65 -30.99
N ALA A 310 20.42 1.39 -30.68
CA ALA A 310 20.84 0.12 -30.08
C ALA A 310 20.25 -0.06 -28.68
N LEU A 311 20.29 0.98 -27.84
CA LEU A 311 19.75 0.91 -26.47
C LEU A 311 18.23 0.77 -26.45
N ALA A 312 17.54 1.51 -27.31
CA ALA A 312 16.09 1.36 -27.53
C ALA A 312 15.69 -0.09 -27.84
N ARG A 313 16.43 -0.76 -28.74
CA ARG A 313 16.20 -2.19 -29.05
C ARG A 313 16.46 -3.11 -27.87
N ARG A 314 17.47 -2.82 -27.04
CA ARG A 314 17.76 -3.59 -25.82
C ARG A 314 16.63 -3.47 -24.80
N ILE A 315 16.10 -2.27 -24.60
CA ILE A 315 14.94 -2.02 -23.74
C ILE A 315 13.74 -2.84 -24.24
N VAL A 316 13.41 -2.76 -25.53
CA VAL A 316 12.31 -3.52 -26.14
C VAL A 316 12.50 -5.03 -25.97
N LYS A 317 13.72 -5.54 -26.15
CA LYS A 317 14.04 -6.97 -25.94
C LYS A 317 13.85 -7.37 -24.47
N SER A 318 14.22 -6.50 -23.53
CA SER A 318 14.02 -6.74 -22.10
C SER A 318 12.55 -6.74 -21.72
N LEU A 319 11.76 -5.79 -22.23
CA LEU A 319 10.31 -5.73 -22.02
C LEU A 319 9.57 -6.90 -22.66
N GLY A 320 10.00 -7.33 -23.85
CA GLY A 320 9.42 -8.48 -24.56
C GLY A 320 9.60 -9.82 -23.83
N LYS A 321 10.68 -9.97 -23.05
CA LYS A 321 10.88 -11.14 -22.17
C LYS A 321 9.93 -11.17 -20.97
N SER A 322 9.37 -10.01 -20.59
CA SER A 322 8.38 -9.90 -19.51
C SER A 322 6.94 -10.26 -19.97
N GLY A 323 6.77 -10.83 -21.17
CA GLY A 323 5.48 -11.32 -21.68
C GLY A 323 4.52 -10.23 -22.20
N ARG A 324 4.92 -8.95 -22.20
CA ARG A 324 4.02 -7.81 -22.42
C ARG A 324 3.89 -7.30 -23.84
N THR A 325 4.77 -7.70 -24.77
CA THR A 325 4.72 -7.15 -26.13
C THR A 325 4.04 -8.13 -27.07
N LYS A 326 2.72 -7.99 -27.23
CA LYS A 326 2.04 -8.45 -28.46
C LYS A 326 2.78 -7.87 -29.67
N ARG A 327 2.86 -8.65 -30.76
CA ARG A 327 3.55 -8.44 -32.06
C ARG A 327 3.59 -7.01 -32.68
N PHE A 328 2.93 -6.00 -32.12
CA PHE A 328 2.69 -4.69 -32.74
C PHE A 328 3.75 -3.60 -32.48
N PHE A 329 4.72 -3.78 -31.57
CA PHE A 329 5.74 -2.75 -31.27
C PHE A 329 7.18 -3.28 -31.29
N LEU A 330 7.62 -3.85 -32.41
CA LEU A 330 9.00 -4.32 -32.55
C LEU A 330 10.04 -3.19 -32.51
N ARG A 331 9.64 -1.93 -32.80
CA ARG A 331 10.53 -0.75 -32.86
C ARG A 331 9.79 0.56 -32.51
N PRO A 332 9.49 0.84 -31.24
CA PRO A 332 8.99 2.14 -30.81
C PRO A 332 9.99 3.25 -31.16
N SER A 333 9.47 4.40 -31.59
CA SER A 333 10.27 5.60 -31.90
C SER A 333 10.46 6.53 -30.70
N ALA A 334 9.66 6.33 -29.66
CA ALA A 334 9.64 7.12 -28.44
C ALA A 334 9.35 6.22 -27.23
N PHE A 335 9.89 6.59 -26.08
CA PHE A 335 9.67 5.90 -24.81
C PHE A 335 9.27 6.92 -23.74
N GLN A 336 8.19 6.68 -23.02
CA GLN A 336 7.98 7.36 -21.76
C GLN A 336 8.87 6.70 -20.70
N PHE A 337 9.60 7.50 -19.92
CA PHE A 337 10.53 6.96 -18.93
C PHE A 337 10.46 7.71 -17.60
N ARG A 338 10.84 7.00 -16.54
CA ARG A 338 11.28 7.59 -15.27
C ARG A 338 12.62 6.98 -14.89
N MET A 339 13.56 7.82 -14.47
CA MET A 339 14.89 7.40 -14.04
C MET A 339 15.40 8.35 -12.96
N GLY A 340 15.54 7.86 -11.72
CA GLY A 340 15.94 8.72 -10.61
C GLY A 340 14.98 9.91 -10.46
N GLY A 341 15.55 11.12 -10.47
CA GLY A 341 14.83 12.40 -10.45
C GLY A 341 14.47 12.94 -11.84
N CYS A 342 14.70 12.17 -12.90
CA CYS A 342 14.39 12.54 -14.28
C CYS A 342 13.11 11.87 -14.78
N LYS A 343 12.28 12.63 -15.50
CA LYS A 343 11.04 12.14 -16.12
C LYS A 343 10.80 12.85 -17.45
N GLY A 344 10.33 12.10 -18.44
CA GLY A 344 9.92 12.66 -19.72
C GLY A 344 9.72 11.60 -20.79
N VAL A 345 10.02 11.98 -22.02
CA VAL A 345 10.03 11.13 -23.21
C VAL A 345 11.46 11.04 -23.75
N LEU A 346 11.87 9.86 -24.19
CA LEU A 346 13.10 9.64 -24.94
C LEU A 346 12.75 9.30 -26.39
N MET A 347 13.24 10.10 -27.33
CA MET A 347 13.09 9.87 -28.77
C MET A 347 14.31 9.12 -29.31
N VAL A 348 14.08 8.15 -30.20
CA VAL A 348 15.18 7.42 -30.82
C VAL A 348 15.92 8.33 -31.80
N ASN A 349 17.16 8.68 -31.47
CA ASN A 349 18.05 9.42 -32.35
C ASN A 349 19.03 8.44 -33.03
N PRO A 350 18.95 8.27 -34.38
CA PRO A 350 19.83 7.37 -35.13
C PRO A 350 21.30 7.78 -35.15
N GLU A 351 21.60 9.06 -34.87
CA GLU A 351 22.95 9.64 -34.94
C GLU A 351 23.75 9.43 -33.64
N LEU A 352 23.07 9.01 -32.56
CA LEU A 352 23.72 8.70 -31.29
C LEU A 352 24.56 7.43 -31.37
N LYS A 353 25.67 7.41 -30.63
CA LYS A 353 26.49 6.21 -30.47
C LYS A 353 25.72 5.15 -29.70
N ASP A 354 26.11 3.89 -29.87
CA ASP A 354 25.49 2.78 -29.17
C ASP A 354 25.56 2.96 -27.64
N ASN A 355 24.45 2.65 -26.95
CA ASN A 355 24.28 2.79 -25.50
C ASN A 355 24.33 4.23 -24.95
N GLU A 356 24.10 5.24 -25.79
CA GLU A 356 24.01 6.64 -25.35
C GLU A 356 22.56 7.06 -25.04
N ILE A 357 22.40 7.90 -24.00
CA ILE A 357 21.20 8.66 -23.65
C ILE A 357 21.61 10.10 -23.43
N ARG A 358 20.83 11.05 -23.94
CA ARG A 358 20.99 12.48 -23.66
C ARG A 358 19.69 13.01 -23.05
N LEU A 359 19.78 13.58 -21.87
CA LEU A 359 18.65 14.21 -21.20
C LEU A 359 18.67 15.72 -21.41
N ARG A 360 17.53 16.37 -21.21
CA ARG A 360 17.41 17.82 -21.20
C ARG A 360 17.24 18.37 -19.78
N ALA A 361 17.62 19.61 -19.56
CA ALA A 361 17.48 20.30 -18.27
C ALA A 361 16.02 20.30 -17.76
N SER A 362 15.05 20.43 -18.66
CA SER A 362 13.62 20.31 -18.38
C SER A 362 13.23 18.95 -17.80
N GLN A 363 13.92 17.86 -18.18
CA GLN A 363 13.61 16.51 -17.71
C GLN A 363 14.09 16.24 -16.29
N GLN A 364 15.09 16.98 -15.80
CA GLN A 364 15.62 16.84 -14.44
C GLN A 364 14.72 17.60 -13.45
N LYS A 365 13.96 16.82 -12.67
CA LYS A 365 12.95 17.35 -11.75
C LYS A 365 13.48 17.54 -10.34
N PHE A 366 14.44 16.72 -9.91
CA PHE A 366 15.19 16.84 -8.65
C PHE A 366 16.51 16.05 -8.75
N LEU A 367 17.45 16.29 -7.83
CA LEU A 367 18.72 15.55 -7.79
C LEU A 367 18.56 14.27 -6.96
N CYS A 368 19.06 13.14 -7.44
CA CYS A 368 19.12 11.90 -6.65
C CYS A 368 20.50 11.74 -6.00
N LYS A 369 20.53 11.30 -4.74
CA LYS A 369 21.78 11.09 -4.00
C LYS A 369 22.52 9.81 -4.41
N GLN A 370 21.83 8.80 -4.96
CA GLN A 370 22.43 7.52 -5.33
C GLN A 370 22.86 7.46 -6.80
N ARG A 371 24.12 7.04 -7.03
CA ARG A 371 24.72 6.79 -8.35
C ARG A 371 24.28 5.45 -8.98
N SER A 372 23.72 4.53 -8.20
CA SER A 372 23.35 3.15 -8.59
C SER A 372 21.98 3.03 -9.28
N GLU A 373 21.19 4.10 -9.36
CA GLU A 373 19.79 4.03 -9.80
C GLU A 373 19.62 4.40 -11.29
N ARG A 374 20.28 3.64 -12.17
CA ARG A 374 20.14 3.75 -13.63
C ARG A 374 19.08 2.81 -14.21
N THR A 375 18.07 2.50 -13.41
CA THR A 375 16.94 1.69 -13.84
C THR A 375 15.91 2.59 -14.51
N ILE A 376 15.63 2.34 -15.79
CA ILE A 376 14.52 3.00 -16.50
C ILE A 376 13.27 2.16 -16.31
N SER A 377 12.26 2.74 -15.66
CA SER A 377 10.89 2.20 -15.62
C SER A 377 10.01 2.83 -16.69
#